data_AF-A0A4W4FSP7-F1
#
_entry.id   AF-A0A4W4FSP7-F1
#
_cell.length_a   1.000
_cell.length_b   1.000
_cell.length_c   1.000
_cell.angle_alpha   90.00
_cell.angle_beta   90.00
_cell.angle_gamma   90.00
#
_symmetry.space_group_name_H-M   'P 1'
#
loop_
_entity.id
_entity.type
_entity.pdbx_description
1 polymer ?
#
loop_
_entity_poly.entity_id
_entity_poly.type
_entity_poly.pdbx_seq_one_letter_code
_entity_poly.pdbx_strand_id
1 'polypeptide(L)'
;MNYSWRLGFSPGCGATCQCACASSIPASVPQFTNSPTMIVLVGLPARGKTYISKKLTRYLNWIGVPTKVFNVGQYRREAVRSYSNFEFFRPDNEEAMKIRNATISQHLFCTQVFDATNTTRERREVILSFAKEYGYKVFFVESICDDPEIIAENIKQVKLSSPDYVNCDKDEAVADFLKRIECYKVTYVPLDDDCDRNLSYIKIFNVGSRYLVNRVQDHIQSRIVYYLMNIHVTPRTIYLCRHGESDLNLLGRIGGDSGLSSRGNKFAAALGKYIRSQCIPDLKIWTSHMKRTIQTAEAVGVPYEQWKALNEIDAGVCEEMTYEEIQEHYPEEFALRDQDKYRYRYPKGESYEDLVHRLEPVIMELERQENVLVVCHQAVMRCLLAYFLDKSADELPYLKCPLHTVLKLTPVAYGCKVESVFLNVEAVNTHRDRPVCEHTRTDTHRDRPVLGSPVFWSAATSTTL
;
A
#
# COMPACT_ATOMS: atom_id res chain seq x y z
N MET A 1 -48.57 9.40 15.56
CA MET A 1 -48.09 8.36 16.49
C MET A 1 -46.58 8.27 16.34
N ASN A 2 -45.85 8.80 17.32
CA ASN A 2 -44.38 8.88 17.30
C ASN A 2 -43.79 7.54 17.78
N TYR A 3 -43.03 6.86 16.94
CA TYR A 3 -42.20 5.72 17.36
C TYR A 3 -40.75 6.17 17.53
N SER A 4 -40.33 6.22 18.80
CA SER A 4 -38.96 6.46 19.25
C SER A 4 -38.19 5.13 19.24
N TRP A 5 -37.22 4.97 18.35
CA TRP A 5 -36.26 3.85 18.43
C TRP A 5 -35.15 4.19 19.44
N ARG A 6 -35.32 3.74 20.69
CA ARG A 6 -34.20 3.66 21.64
C ARG A 6 -33.46 2.35 21.39
N LEU A 7 -32.25 2.43 20.87
CA LEU A 7 -31.30 1.32 20.84
C LEU A 7 -30.86 1.02 22.28
N GLY A 8 -31.26 -0.14 22.80
CA GLY A 8 -30.81 -0.64 24.10
C GLY A 8 -29.36 -1.14 23.99
N PHE A 9 -28.42 -0.37 24.51
CA PHE A 9 -27.10 -0.87 24.88
C PHE A 9 -27.21 -1.55 26.25
N SER A 10 -26.90 -2.86 26.33
CA SER A 10 -26.66 -3.52 27.61
C SER A 10 -25.33 -3.03 28.19
N PRO A 11 -25.29 -2.50 29.42
CA PRO A 11 -24.07 -2.08 30.08
C PRO A 11 -23.42 -3.32 30.72
N GLY A 12 -22.58 -4.03 29.98
CA GLY A 12 -22.07 -5.32 30.47
C GLY A 12 -20.98 -5.98 29.63
N CYS A 13 -20.11 -5.20 29.00
CA CYS A 13 -18.79 -5.68 28.58
C CYS A 13 -17.93 -4.45 28.28
N GLY A 14 -17.16 -4.01 29.27
CA GLY A 14 -16.09 -3.05 29.06
C GLY A 14 -14.98 -3.68 28.22
N ALA A 15 -15.13 -3.63 26.90
CA ALA A 15 -14.01 -3.79 25.99
C ALA A 15 -13.33 -2.43 25.90
N THR A 16 -12.26 -2.27 26.68
CA THR A 16 -11.25 -1.22 26.54
C THR A 16 -10.62 -1.30 25.14
N CYS A 17 -11.28 -0.74 24.15
CA CYS A 17 -10.63 -0.26 22.92
C CYS A 17 -10.51 1.26 23.03
N GLN A 18 -9.72 1.72 24.00
CA GLN A 18 -8.99 2.97 23.82
C GLN A 18 -8.09 2.74 22.62
N CYS A 19 -8.52 3.21 21.45
CA CYS A 19 -7.66 3.29 20.29
C CYS A 19 -6.40 4.04 20.74
N ALA A 20 -5.26 3.37 20.66
CA ALA A 20 -3.92 3.94 20.76
C ALA A 20 -3.61 4.87 19.57
N CYS A 21 -4.54 5.77 19.24
CA CYS A 21 -4.34 6.88 18.31
C CYS A 21 -4.03 8.19 19.05
N ALA A 22 -4.06 8.16 20.39
CA ALA A 22 -3.62 9.24 21.27
C ALA A 22 -2.36 8.84 22.07
N SER A 23 -1.52 7.96 21.52
CA SER A 23 -0.14 7.87 22.00
C SER A 23 0.59 9.15 21.61
N SER A 24 1.29 9.75 22.56
CA SER A 24 2.07 10.98 22.44
C SER A 24 2.97 10.96 21.21
N ILE A 25 2.54 11.63 20.13
CA ILE A 25 3.36 11.91 18.96
C ILE A 25 4.37 12.98 19.39
N PRO A 26 5.68 12.78 19.23
CA PRO A 26 6.68 13.79 19.55
C PRO A 26 6.39 15.09 18.76
N ALA A 27 6.55 16.23 19.44
CA ALA A 27 6.06 17.55 19.06
C ALA A 27 6.71 18.19 17.81
N SER A 28 7.33 17.42 16.92
CA SER A 28 8.12 17.93 15.79
C SER A 28 7.52 17.64 14.40
N VAL A 29 6.38 16.94 14.29
CA VAL A 29 5.73 16.69 12.99
C VAL A 29 4.60 17.71 12.76
N PRO A 30 4.61 18.51 11.67
CA PRO A 30 3.47 19.35 11.33
C PRO A 30 2.24 18.48 11.10
N GLN A 31 1.23 18.61 11.96
CA GLN A 31 -0.06 17.94 11.77
C GLN A 31 -0.83 18.64 10.65
N PHE A 32 -0.82 18.06 9.45
CA PHE A 32 -1.63 18.55 8.32
C PHE A 32 -3.11 18.15 8.40
N THR A 33 -3.52 17.38 9.41
CA THR A 33 -4.90 16.89 9.60
C THR A 33 -5.45 17.26 10.98
N ASN A 34 -6.31 18.28 11.05
CA ASN A 34 -6.95 18.72 12.30
C ASN A 34 -8.07 17.78 12.77
N SER A 35 -8.63 16.95 11.89
CA SER A 35 -9.64 15.93 12.20
C SER A 35 -9.44 14.73 11.28
N PRO A 36 -9.62 13.49 11.78
CA PRO A 36 -9.48 12.30 10.94
C PRO A 36 -10.51 12.32 9.80
N THR A 37 -10.12 11.81 8.64
CA THR A 37 -10.99 11.74 7.46
C THR A 37 -11.41 10.30 7.18
N MET A 38 -12.70 10.11 6.98
CA MET A 38 -13.30 8.86 6.52
C MET A 38 -13.57 8.94 5.01
N ILE A 39 -12.83 8.14 4.24
CA ILE A 39 -12.98 7.99 2.80
C ILE A 39 -14.02 6.91 2.54
N VAL A 40 -15.14 7.26 1.91
CA VAL A 40 -16.27 6.35 1.71
C VAL A 40 -16.41 6.01 0.23
N LEU A 41 -16.18 4.76 -0.12
CA LEU A 41 -16.29 4.34 -1.52
C LEU A 41 -17.76 4.13 -1.91
N VAL A 42 -18.11 4.54 -3.12
CA VAL A 42 -19.48 4.42 -3.67
C VAL A 42 -19.41 3.80 -5.06
N GLY A 43 -20.37 2.95 -5.39
CA GLY A 43 -20.58 2.44 -6.73
C GLY A 43 -20.91 0.96 -6.80
N LEU A 44 -21.33 0.51 -7.97
CA LEU A 44 -21.74 -0.87 -8.23
C LEU A 44 -20.57 -1.87 -8.08
N PRO A 45 -20.84 -3.18 -7.90
CA PRO A 45 -19.79 -4.20 -7.95
C PRO A 45 -18.99 -4.18 -9.27
N ALA A 46 -17.74 -4.66 -9.24
CA ALA A 46 -16.80 -4.64 -10.38
C ALA A 46 -16.53 -3.24 -10.98
N ARG A 47 -16.52 -2.20 -10.14
CA ARG A 47 -16.16 -0.81 -10.49
C ARG A 47 -14.85 -0.36 -9.85
N GLY A 48 -13.85 -1.24 -9.74
CA GLY A 48 -12.52 -0.85 -9.23
C GLY A 48 -12.42 -0.35 -7.77
N LYS A 49 -13.51 -0.30 -6.99
CA LYS A 49 -13.48 0.22 -5.60
C LYS A 49 -12.39 -0.39 -4.73
N THR A 50 -12.28 -1.71 -4.68
CA THR A 50 -11.24 -2.39 -3.87
C THR A 50 -9.82 -2.14 -4.39
N TYR A 51 -9.67 -1.91 -5.70
CA TYR A 51 -8.38 -1.50 -6.26
C TYR A 51 -8.01 -0.08 -5.78
N ILE A 52 -8.96 0.86 -5.92
CA ILE A 52 -8.82 2.24 -5.45
C ILE A 52 -8.51 2.27 -3.94
N SER A 53 -9.25 1.49 -3.14
CA SER A 53 -9.11 1.44 -1.68
C SER A 53 -7.71 1.06 -1.27
N LYS A 54 -7.18 -0.04 -1.81
CA LYS A 54 -5.84 -0.53 -1.50
C LYS A 54 -4.75 0.40 -2.02
N LYS A 55 -4.83 0.86 -3.27
CA LYS A 55 -3.85 1.79 -3.83
C LYS A 55 -3.80 3.11 -3.07
N LEU A 56 -4.96 3.65 -2.70
CA LEU A 56 -5.04 4.90 -1.96
C LEU A 56 -4.49 4.73 -0.55
N THR A 57 -4.86 3.66 0.16
CA THR A 57 -4.31 3.37 1.49
C THR A 57 -2.80 3.17 1.46
N ARG A 58 -2.28 2.44 0.47
CA ARG A 58 -0.84 2.25 0.30
C ARG A 58 -0.11 3.57 0.09
N TYR A 59 -0.63 4.44 -0.78
CA TYR A 59 -0.09 5.78 -0.98
C TYR A 59 -0.12 6.61 0.30
N LEU A 60 -1.27 6.67 0.98
CA LEU A 60 -1.42 7.43 2.21
C LEU A 60 -0.49 6.95 3.32
N ASN A 61 -0.34 5.64 3.50
CA ASN A 61 0.63 5.09 4.46
C ASN A 61 2.07 5.43 4.08
N TRP A 62 2.42 5.32 2.79
CA TRP A 62 3.77 5.58 2.32
C TRP A 62 4.20 7.03 2.55
N ILE A 63 3.29 7.99 2.41
CA ILE A 63 3.56 9.43 2.66
C ILE A 63 3.50 9.82 4.15
N GLY A 64 3.29 8.84 5.05
CA GLY A 64 3.24 9.06 6.50
C GLY A 64 1.85 9.34 7.09
N VAL A 65 0.75 9.12 6.34
CA VAL A 65 -0.63 9.26 6.84
C VAL A 65 -1.20 7.87 7.20
N PRO A 66 -1.23 7.50 8.50
CA PRO A 66 -1.61 6.14 8.91
C PRO A 66 -3.04 5.85 8.49
N THR A 67 -3.24 4.92 7.56
CA THR A 67 -4.52 4.63 6.92
C THR A 67 -4.81 3.14 6.90
N LYS A 68 -6.06 2.77 7.18
CA LYS A 68 -6.52 1.38 7.16
C LYS A 68 -7.80 1.22 6.34
N VAL A 69 -7.82 0.20 5.48
CA VAL A 69 -9.01 -0.22 4.72
C VAL A 69 -9.90 -1.10 5.57
N PHE A 70 -11.19 -0.86 5.50
CA PHE A 70 -12.24 -1.75 5.95
C PHE A 70 -13.06 -2.23 4.76
N ASN A 71 -12.94 -3.51 4.42
CA ASN A 71 -13.65 -4.12 3.31
C ASN A 71 -14.87 -4.89 3.83
N VAL A 72 -16.08 -4.34 3.64
CA VAL A 72 -17.34 -4.98 4.11
C VAL A 72 -17.50 -6.39 3.53
N GLY A 73 -16.99 -6.64 2.33
CA GLY A 73 -17.03 -7.95 1.70
C GLY A 73 -16.28 -9.03 2.48
N GLN A 74 -15.17 -8.69 3.13
CA GLN A 74 -14.40 -9.60 3.98
C GLN A 74 -15.17 -9.97 5.24
N TYR A 75 -15.64 -8.99 5.99
CA TYR A 75 -16.39 -9.23 7.23
C TYR A 75 -17.72 -9.94 6.98
N ARG A 76 -18.38 -9.68 5.84
CA ARG A 76 -19.56 -10.45 5.43
C ARG A 76 -19.22 -11.93 5.24
N ARG A 77 -18.06 -12.28 4.68
CA ARG A 77 -17.64 -13.69 4.53
C ARG A 77 -17.28 -14.34 5.87
N GLU A 78 -16.78 -13.58 6.82
CA GLU A 78 -16.52 -14.07 8.18
C GLU A 78 -17.84 -14.33 8.93
N ALA A 79 -18.85 -13.48 8.72
CA ALA A 79 -20.17 -13.64 9.32
C ALA A 79 -21.01 -14.74 8.64
N VAL A 80 -20.86 -14.93 7.33
CA VAL A 80 -21.64 -15.88 6.52
C VAL A 80 -20.72 -17.03 6.09
N ARG A 81 -20.82 -18.17 6.78
CA ARG A 81 -19.92 -19.34 6.63
C ARG A 81 -19.82 -19.91 5.20
N SER A 82 -20.84 -19.71 4.36
CA SER A 82 -20.78 -20.08 2.94
C SER A 82 -21.58 -19.09 2.08
N TYR A 83 -20.97 -18.66 0.97
CA TYR A 83 -21.68 -17.93 -0.09
C TYR A 83 -22.42 -18.94 -0.97
N SER A 84 -23.71 -18.73 -1.21
CA SER A 84 -24.50 -19.55 -2.13
C SER A 84 -24.54 -18.94 -3.53
N ASN A 85 -25.22 -17.80 -3.67
CA ASN A 85 -25.49 -17.16 -4.97
C ASN A 85 -25.91 -15.68 -4.78
N PHE A 86 -26.24 -15.03 -5.90
CA PHE A 86 -26.69 -13.64 -5.97
C PHE A 86 -27.95 -13.32 -5.15
N GLU A 87 -28.77 -14.31 -4.77
CA GLU A 87 -30.02 -14.09 -4.03
C GLU A 87 -29.79 -13.49 -2.63
N PHE A 88 -28.62 -13.75 -2.05
CA PHE A 88 -28.17 -13.07 -0.82
C PHE A 88 -28.12 -11.54 -0.99
N PHE A 89 -27.90 -11.04 -2.20
CA PHE A 89 -27.76 -9.61 -2.46
C PHE A 89 -29.05 -8.90 -2.83
N ARG A 90 -30.16 -9.63 -3.01
CA ARG A 90 -31.43 -9.04 -3.40
C ARG A 90 -31.91 -8.00 -2.37
N PRO A 91 -32.60 -6.93 -2.81
CA PRO A 91 -33.09 -5.89 -1.93
C PRO A 91 -34.25 -6.36 -1.03
N ASP A 92 -35.02 -7.36 -1.47
CA ASP A 92 -36.14 -7.96 -0.74
C ASP A 92 -35.72 -9.04 0.28
N ASN A 93 -34.42 -9.40 0.32
CA ASN A 93 -33.89 -10.34 1.30
C ASN A 93 -33.61 -9.64 2.64
N GLU A 94 -34.61 -9.57 3.51
CA GLU A 94 -34.53 -8.89 4.81
C GLU A 94 -33.45 -9.46 5.73
N GLU A 95 -33.27 -10.78 5.75
CA GLU A 95 -32.27 -11.44 6.60
C GLU A 95 -30.86 -11.07 6.16
N ALA A 96 -30.57 -11.17 4.85
CA ALA A 96 -29.29 -10.76 4.31
C ALA A 96 -29.04 -9.25 4.45
N MET A 97 -30.09 -8.42 4.34
CA MET A 97 -30.00 -6.99 4.64
C MET A 97 -29.59 -6.74 6.09
N LYS A 98 -30.20 -7.43 7.07
CA LYS A 98 -29.83 -7.32 8.49
C LYS A 98 -28.37 -7.70 8.74
N ILE A 99 -27.91 -8.82 8.16
CA ILE A 99 -26.52 -9.26 8.28
C ILE A 99 -25.55 -8.21 7.70
N ARG A 100 -25.80 -7.75 6.46
CA ARG A 100 -24.97 -6.72 5.80
C ARG A 100 -24.94 -5.40 6.59
N ASN A 101 -26.03 -5.04 7.26
CA ASN A 101 -26.12 -3.86 8.10
C ASN A 101 -25.35 -4.01 9.41
N ALA A 102 -25.46 -5.15 10.08
CA ALA A 102 -24.80 -5.41 11.35
C ALA A 102 -23.26 -5.38 11.22
N THR A 103 -22.73 -5.95 10.13
CA THR A 103 -21.29 -5.94 9.84
C THR A 103 -20.68 -4.53 9.84
N ILE A 104 -21.48 -3.55 9.39
CA ILE A 104 -21.06 -2.17 9.22
C ILE A 104 -21.00 -1.48 10.59
N SER A 105 -22.11 -1.47 11.34
CA SER A 105 -22.20 -0.77 12.62
C SER A 105 -21.15 -1.20 13.66
N GLN A 106 -20.73 -2.48 13.63
CA GLN A 106 -19.76 -3.02 14.58
C GLN A 106 -18.32 -2.50 14.35
N HIS A 107 -18.01 -1.95 13.18
CA HIS A 107 -16.62 -1.73 12.77
C HIS A 107 -16.31 -0.33 12.25
N LEU A 108 -17.26 0.61 12.18
CA LEU A 108 -16.97 1.97 11.68
C LEU A 108 -15.86 2.70 12.48
N PHE A 109 -15.73 2.43 13.78
CA PHE A 109 -14.81 3.09 14.71
C PHE A 109 -13.32 2.99 14.37
N CYS A 110 -12.90 1.98 13.61
CA CYS A 110 -11.48 1.68 13.39
C CYS A 110 -11.01 2.01 11.96
N THR A 111 -11.76 2.82 11.20
CA THR A 111 -11.70 2.79 9.73
C THR A 111 -11.54 4.17 9.12
N GLN A 112 -10.59 4.28 8.19
CA GLN A 112 -10.33 5.52 7.44
C GLN A 112 -10.67 5.38 5.97
N VAL A 113 -10.61 4.17 5.38
CA VAL A 113 -11.14 3.88 4.04
C VAL A 113 -12.21 2.81 4.14
N PHE A 114 -13.44 3.18 3.85
CA PHE A 114 -14.62 2.33 3.95
C PHE A 114 -15.01 1.77 2.56
N ASP A 115 -14.55 0.55 2.27
CA ASP A 115 -14.75 -0.15 1.00
C ASP A 115 -16.02 -1.01 1.03
N ALA A 116 -17.10 -0.41 0.54
CA ALA A 116 -18.40 -1.03 0.34
C ALA A 116 -19.09 -0.43 -0.90
N THR A 117 -20.29 -0.92 -1.25
CA THR A 117 -21.04 -0.37 -2.38
C THR A 117 -21.64 1.00 -2.08
N ASN A 118 -22.18 1.21 -0.88
CA ASN A 118 -22.77 2.48 -0.41
C ASN A 118 -23.69 3.16 -1.43
N THR A 119 -24.44 2.34 -2.19
CA THR A 119 -25.22 2.74 -3.36
C THR A 119 -26.53 3.45 -3.01
N THR A 120 -26.97 3.47 -1.75
CA THR A 120 -28.24 4.12 -1.34
C THR A 120 -27.98 5.39 -0.53
N ARG A 121 -28.85 6.39 -0.64
CA ARG A 121 -28.77 7.63 0.17
C ARG A 121 -28.90 7.34 1.67
N GLU A 122 -29.85 6.49 2.04
CA GLU A 122 -30.04 6.06 3.44
C GLU A 122 -28.74 5.50 4.06
N ARG A 123 -28.01 4.66 3.30
CA ARG A 123 -26.72 4.13 3.77
C ARG A 123 -25.73 5.24 4.03
N ARG A 124 -25.61 6.20 3.10
CA ARG A 124 -24.66 7.30 3.21
C ARG A 124 -25.01 8.22 4.38
N GLU A 125 -26.30 8.43 4.66
CA GLU A 125 -26.77 9.22 5.80
C GLU A 125 -26.38 8.58 7.15
N VAL A 126 -26.46 7.25 7.27
CA VAL A 126 -25.98 6.53 8.46
C VAL A 126 -24.48 6.77 8.69
N ILE A 127 -23.68 6.70 7.61
CA ILE A 127 -22.24 6.94 7.67
C ILE A 127 -21.94 8.40 8.03
N LEU A 128 -22.65 9.36 7.44
CA LEU A 128 -22.53 10.79 7.75
C LEU A 128 -22.89 11.10 9.20
N SER A 129 -23.96 10.50 9.70
CA SER A 129 -24.41 10.65 11.09
C SER A 129 -23.35 10.12 12.07
N PHE A 130 -22.82 8.93 11.81
CA PHE A 130 -21.71 8.37 12.58
C PHE A 130 -20.49 9.30 12.53
N ALA A 131 -20.07 9.73 11.34
CA ALA A 131 -18.90 10.59 11.18
C ALA A 131 -19.06 11.89 11.96
N LYS A 132 -20.25 12.50 11.93
CA LYS A 132 -20.57 13.70 12.70
C LYS A 132 -20.51 13.46 14.22
N GLU A 133 -21.05 12.34 14.70
CA GLU A 133 -21.03 11.97 16.12
C GLU A 133 -19.61 11.83 16.67
N TYR A 134 -18.69 11.26 15.88
CA TYR A 134 -17.31 11.00 16.29
C TYR A 134 -16.28 12.01 15.77
N GLY A 135 -16.74 13.11 15.15
CA GLY A 135 -15.86 14.20 14.69
C GLY A 135 -14.97 13.85 13.48
N TYR A 136 -15.38 12.89 12.65
CA TYR A 136 -14.73 12.60 11.37
C TYR A 136 -15.21 13.55 10.27
N LYS A 137 -14.27 13.97 9.42
CA LYS A 137 -14.60 14.50 8.08
C LYS A 137 -14.96 13.34 7.17
N VAL A 138 -15.81 13.58 6.16
CA VAL A 138 -16.19 12.55 5.18
C VAL A 138 -15.81 13.00 3.78
N PHE A 139 -15.19 12.11 3.02
CA PHE A 139 -14.86 12.32 1.62
C PHE A 139 -15.30 11.11 0.79
N PHE A 140 -16.27 11.28 -0.12
CA PHE A 140 -16.75 10.16 -0.93
C PHE A 140 -15.91 9.98 -2.20
N VAL A 141 -15.65 8.74 -2.56
CA VAL A 141 -15.02 8.37 -3.84
C VAL A 141 -15.97 7.43 -4.58
N GLU A 142 -16.69 7.97 -5.56
CA GLU A 142 -17.62 7.21 -6.37
C GLU A 142 -16.96 6.76 -7.68
N SER A 143 -16.97 5.45 -7.95
CA SER A 143 -16.51 4.90 -9.22
C SER A 143 -17.69 4.46 -10.08
N ILE A 144 -17.81 5.11 -11.24
CA ILE A 144 -18.88 4.94 -12.21
C ILE A 144 -18.24 4.38 -13.48
N CYS A 145 -18.75 3.25 -13.96
CA CYS A 145 -18.28 2.65 -15.21
C CYS A 145 -19.47 2.02 -15.91
N ASP A 146 -19.71 2.45 -17.13
CA ASP A 146 -20.80 1.93 -17.96
C ASP A 146 -20.28 1.15 -19.17
N ASP A 147 -18.96 1.17 -19.38
CA ASP A 147 -18.26 0.40 -20.41
C ASP A 147 -18.29 -1.12 -20.12
N PRO A 148 -18.98 -1.92 -20.96
CA PRO A 148 -19.10 -3.37 -20.78
C PRO A 148 -17.77 -4.13 -20.80
N GLU A 149 -16.78 -3.68 -21.59
CA GLU A 149 -15.50 -4.36 -21.75
C GLU A 149 -14.67 -4.23 -20.46
N ILE A 150 -14.61 -3.02 -19.90
CA ILE A 150 -13.95 -2.75 -18.63
C ILE A 150 -14.60 -3.57 -17.50
N ILE A 151 -15.93 -3.68 -17.50
CA ILE A 151 -16.67 -4.43 -16.48
C ILE A 151 -16.34 -5.93 -16.59
N ALA A 152 -16.36 -6.48 -17.81
CA ALA A 152 -16.03 -7.86 -18.06
C ALA A 152 -14.60 -8.18 -17.61
N GLU A 153 -13.64 -7.31 -17.92
CA GLU A 153 -12.25 -7.49 -17.52
C GLU A 153 -12.06 -7.42 -16.00
N ASN A 154 -12.72 -6.46 -15.33
CA ASN A 154 -12.71 -6.36 -13.87
C ASN A 154 -13.27 -7.60 -13.18
N ILE A 155 -14.32 -8.22 -13.75
CA ILE A 155 -14.88 -9.48 -13.24
C ILE A 155 -13.85 -10.60 -13.39
N LYS A 156 -13.27 -10.75 -14.59
CA LYS A 156 -12.29 -11.79 -14.90
C LYS A 156 -11.03 -11.72 -14.03
N GLN A 157 -10.41 -10.55 -13.94
CA GLN A 157 -9.13 -10.40 -13.24
C GLN A 157 -9.25 -10.54 -11.72
N VAL A 158 -10.33 -10.02 -11.13
CA VAL A 158 -10.37 -9.74 -9.68
C VAL A 158 -11.44 -10.55 -8.95
N LYS A 159 -12.53 -10.92 -9.63
CA LYS A 159 -13.70 -11.54 -9.00
C LYS A 159 -13.76 -13.04 -9.19
N LEU A 160 -13.20 -13.57 -10.27
CA LEU A 160 -13.04 -15.02 -10.43
C LEU A 160 -12.05 -15.63 -9.42
N SER A 161 -11.08 -14.84 -8.94
CA SER A 161 -10.15 -15.25 -7.87
C SER A 161 -10.69 -14.93 -6.46
N SER A 162 -11.94 -14.48 -6.34
CA SER A 162 -12.56 -14.14 -5.05
C SER A 162 -12.84 -15.41 -4.23
N PRO A 163 -12.69 -15.35 -2.89
CA PRO A 163 -13.14 -16.42 -2.00
C PRO A 163 -14.63 -16.78 -2.14
N ASP A 164 -15.44 -15.86 -2.69
CA ASP A 164 -16.86 -16.10 -2.96
C ASP A 164 -17.08 -17.20 -4.04
N TYR A 165 -16.12 -17.48 -4.92
CA TYR A 165 -16.30 -18.34 -6.11
C TYR A 165 -15.30 -19.50 -6.23
N VAL A 166 -14.63 -19.89 -5.14
CA VAL A 166 -13.53 -20.88 -5.16
C VAL A 166 -13.93 -22.22 -5.78
N ASN A 167 -15.18 -22.65 -5.58
CA ASN A 167 -15.70 -23.93 -6.05
C ASN A 167 -16.72 -23.80 -7.20
N CYS A 168 -16.77 -22.64 -7.85
CA CYS A 168 -17.69 -22.39 -8.97
C CYS A 168 -16.96 -22.48 -10.30
N ASP A 169 -17.64 -22.96 -11.34
CA ASP A 169 -17.15 -22.80 -12.70
C ASP A 169 -17.02 -21.30 -13.05
N LYS A 170 -16.06 -20.97 -13.93
CA LYS A 170 -15.79 -19.56 -14.27
C LYS A 170 -16.98 -18.90 -14.95
N ASP A 171 -17.66 -19.58 -15.85
CA ASP A 171 -18.78 -19.02 -16.60
C ASP A 171 -20.01 -18.88 -15.68
N GLU A 172 -20.22 -19.84 -14.79
CA GLU A 172 -21.24 -19.76 -13.73
C GLU A 172 -20.97 -18.59 -12.76
N ALA A 173 -19.72 -18.41 -12.35
CA ALA A 173 -19.31 -17.30 -11.48
C ALA A 173 -19.52 -15.93 -12.15
N VAL A 174 -19.21 -15.80 -13.45
CA VAL A 174 -19.51 -14.58 -14.21
C VAL A 174 -21.02 -14.33 -14.24
N ALA A 175 -21.82 -15.35 -14.56
CA ALA A 175 -23.27 -15.22 -14.65
C ALA A 175 -23.92 -14.84 -13.31
N ASP A 176 -23.49 -15.47 -12.21
CA ASP A 176 -23.93 -15.11 -10.85
C ASP A 176 -23.53 -13.67 -10.50
N PHE A 177 -22.29 -13.27 -10.80
CA PHE A 177 -21.80 -11.93 -10.50
C PHE A 177 -22.53 -10.84 -11.28
N LEU A 178 -22.90 -11.10 -12.54
CA LEU A 178 -23.72 -10.19 -13.33
C LEU A 178 -25.12 -10.02 -12.71
N LYS A 179 -25.78 -11.10 -12.30
CA LYS A 179 -27.06 -11.02 -11.58
C LYS A 179 -26.95 -10.26 -10.26
N ARG A 180 -25.84 -10.45 -9.54
CA ARG A 180 -25.53 -9.68 -8.33
C ARG A 180 -25.41 -8.18 -8.62
N ILE A 181 -24.80 -7.77 -9.75
CA ILE A 181 -24.76 -6.36 -10.15
C ILE A 181 -26.19 -5.83 -10.38
N GLU A 182 -27.05 -6.60 -11.05
CA GLU A 182 -28.45 -6.21 -11.28
C GLU A 182 -29.21 -5.99 -9.96
N CYS A 183 -28.99 -6.81 -8.93
CA CYS A 183 -29.57 -6.58 -7.60
C CYS A 183 -29.23 -5.20 -7.02
N TYR A 184 -27.99 -4.73 -7.21
CA TYR A 184 -27.57 -3.42 -6.73
C TYR A 184 -28.08 -2.27 -7.61
N LYS A 185 -28.24 -2.48 -8.93
CA LYS A 185 -28.78 -1.47 -9.84
C LYS A 185 -30.19 -1.03 -9.46
N VAL A 186 -31.04 -1.95 -9.01
CA VAL A 186 -32.43 -1.66 -8.60
C VAL A 186 -32.52 -0.55 -7.55
N THR A 187 -31.54 -0.44 -6.66
CA THR A 187 -31.55 0.51 -5.54
C THR A 187 -30.43 1.55 -5.62
N TYR A 188 -29.65 1.56 -6.71
CA TYR A 188 -28.51 2.45 -6.83
C TYR A 188 -28.96 3.88 -7.11
N VAL A 189 -28.68 4.76 -6.14
CA VAL A 189 -28.81 6.20 -6.27
C VAL A 189 -27.39 6.79 -6.24
N PRO A 190 -26.83 7.21 -7.40
CA PRO A 190 -25.51 7.82 -7.45
C PRO A 190 -25.45 9.08 -6.59
N LEU A 191 -24.25 9.58 -6.31
CA LEU A 191 -24.15 10.94 -5.78
C LEU A 191 -24.72 11.91 -6.81
N ASP A 192 -25.49 12.88 -6.37
CA ASP A 192 -26.21 13.82 -7.22
C ASP A 192 -25.63 15.23 -7.07
N ASP A 193 -25.38 15.91 -8.17
CA ASP A 193 -24.64 17.18 -8.16
C ASP A 193 -25.40 18.29 -7.41
N ASP A 194 -26.74 18.25 -7.44
CA ASP A 194 -27.62 19.23 -6.80
C ASP A 194 -27.99 18.84 -5.38
N CYS A 195 -28.47 17.61 -5.17
CA CYS A 195 -28.91 17.11 -3.87
C CYS A 195 -27.74 16.94 -2.90
N ASP A 196 -26.58 16.47 -3.39
CA ASP A 196 -25.39 16.20 -2.59
C ASP A 196 -24.36 17.34 -2.67
N ARG A 197 -24.75 18.54 -3.16
CA ARG A 197 -23.87 19.71 -3.36
C ARG A 197 -23.07 20.13 -2.13
N ASN A 198 -23.55 19.78 -0.94
CA ASN A 198 -22.90 20.12 0.33
C ASN A 198 -21.85 19.08 0.78
N LEU A 199 -21.79 17.91 0.15
CA LEU A 199 -20.87 16.83 0.48
C LEU A 199 -19.53 17.00 -0.25
N SER A 200 -18.44 16.53 0.35
CA SER A 200 -17.13 16.47 -0.28
C SER A 200 -16.96 15.15 -1.03
N TYR A 201 -16.73 15.19 -2.34
CA TYR A 201 -16.60 13.96 -3.11
C TYR A 201 -15.83 14.10 -4.42
N ILE A 202 -15.39 12.96 -4.94
CA ILE A 202 -14.92 12.78 -6.31
C ILE A 202 -15.70 11.65 -6.99
N LYS A 203 -16.15 11.89 -8.21
CA LYS A 203 -16.69 10.87 -9.12
C LYS A 203 -15.65 10.56 -10.19
N ILE A 204 -15.38 9.28 -10.40
CA ILE A 204 -14.42 8.76 -11.37
C ILE A 204 -15.20 7.98 -12.43
N PHE A 205 -15.21 8.46 -13.67
CA PHE A 205 -15.96 7.88 -14.78
C PHE A 205 -15.06 7.03 -15.68
N ASN A 206 -15.50 5.82 -16.02
CA ASN A 206 -14.84 4.86 -16.92
C ASN A 206 -13.32 4.81 -16.68
N VAL A 207 -12.94 4.49 -15.45
CA VAL A 207 -11.54 4.30 -15.02
C VAL A 207 -10.62 5.50 -15.30
N GLY A 208 -11.15 6.71 -15.09
CA GLY A 208 -10.37 7.94 -15.16
C GLY A 208 -10.50 8.72 -16.46
N SER A 209 -11.40 8.33 -17.36
CA SER A 209 -11.72 9.12 -18.56
C SER A 209 -12.22 10.53 -18.25
N ARG A 210 -12.92 10.70 -17.11
CA ARG A 210 -13.44 11.97 -16.62
C ARG A 210 -13.54 11.93 -15.11
N TYR A 211 -13.37 13.10 -14.49
CA TYR A 211 -13.52 13.32 -13.06
C TYR A 211 -14.50 14.45 -12.80
N LEU A 212 -15.26 14.34 -11.71
CA LEU A 212 -16.03 15.46 -11.15
C LEU A 212 -15.69 15.55 -9.67
N VAL A 213 -15.25 16.72 -9.22
CA VAL A 213 -14.81 16.95 -7.85
C VAL A 213 -15.71 18.03 -7.24
N ASN A 214 -16.25 17.77 -6.05
CA ASN A 214 -17.09 18.72 -5.33
C ASN A 214 -16.52 18.98 -3.92
N ARG A 215 -16.44 20.27 -3.56
CA ARG A 215 -16.11 20.78 -2.21
C ARG A 215 -14.93 20.06 -1.52
N VAL A 216 -13.74 20.16 -2.09
CA VAL A 216 -12.50 19.76 -1.38
C VAL A 216 -12.29 20.67 -0.17
N GLN A 217 -12.20 20.08 1.02
CA GLN A 217 -12.20 20.84 2.29
C GLN A 217 -10.80 21.13 2.85
N ASP A 218 -9.81 20.29 2.52
CA ASP A 218 -8.48 20.38 3.12
C ASP A 218 -7.39 19.76 2.23
N HIS A 219 -6.16 19.84 2.73
CA HIS A 219 -4.98 19.36 2.03
C HIS A 219 -5.02 17.84 1.77
N ILE A 220 -5.49 17.04 2.72
CA ILE A 220 -5.53 15.58 2.55
C ILE A 220 -6.54 15.19 1.46
N GLN A 221 -7.71 15.82 1.41
CA GLN A 221 -8.68 15.62 0.32
C GLN A 221 -8.12 16.06 -1.03
N SER A 222 -7.42 17.20 -1.08
CA SER A 222 -6.76 17.68 -2.30
C SER A 222 -5.72 16.67 -2.82
N ARG A 223 -4.95 16.06 -1.91
CA ARG A 223 -3.97 15.03 -2.26
C ARG A 223 -4.60 13.73 -2.71
N ILE A 224 -5.68 13.31 -2.08
CA ILE A 224 -6.48 12.15 -2.51
C ILE A 224 -6.97 12.38 -3.95
N VAL A 225 -7.55 13.54 -4.24
CA VAL A 225 -8.00 13.90 -5.60
C VAL A 225 -6.84 13.83 -6.59
N TYR A 226 -5.72 14.49 -6.27
CA TYR A 226 -4.54 14.50 -7.12
C TYR A 226 -4.02 13.09 -7.42
N TYR A 227 -3.92 12.22 -6.40
CA TYR A 227 -3.50 10.84 -6.60
C TYR A 227 -4.48 10.06 -7.49
N LEU A 228 -5.79 10.15 -7.22
CA LEU A 228 -6.82 9.42 -7.98
C LEU A 228 -6.90 9.86 -9.44
N MET A 229 -6.49 11.09 -9.76
CA MET A 229 -6.41 11.60 -11.13
C MET A 229 -5.18 11.10 -11.90
N ASN A 230 -4.15 10.59 -11.21
CA ASN A 230 -2.90 10.13 -11.84
C ASN A 230 -2.77 8.60 -11.91
N ILE A 231 -3.61 7.84 -11.19
CA ILE A 231 -3.59 6.37 -11.29
C ILE A 231 -4.36 5.89 -12.51
N HIS A 232 -3.86 4.82 -13.14
CA HIS A 232 -4.56 4.08 -14.18
C HIS A 232 -4.42 2.56 -13.99
N VAL A 233 -5.35 1.81 -14.59
CA VAL A 233 -5.41 0.33 -14.49
C VAL A 233 -4.76 -0.39 -15.67
N THR A 234 -4.26 0.33 -16.68
CA THR A 234 -3.66 -0.35 -17.84
C THR A 234 -2.46 -1.18 -17.40
N PRO A 235 -2.36 -2.45 -17.86
CA PRO A 235 -1.23 -3.31 -17.55
C PRO A 235 0.08 -2.66 -18.02
N ARG A 236 1.09 -2.68 -17.16
CA ARG A 236 2.40 -2.06 -17.44
C ARG A 236 3.50 -2.71 -16.63
N THR A 237 4.74 -2.41 -16.99
CA THR A 237 5.91 -2.91 -16.28
C THR A 237 6.83 -1.77 -15.85
N ILE A 238 7.20 -1.76 -14.57
CA ILE A 238 8.20 -0.84 -14.03
C ILE A 238 9.47 -1.64 -13.75
N TYR A 239 10.61 -1.16 -14.27
CA TYR A 239 11.92 -1.75 -14.01
C TYR A 239 12.67 -0.84 -13.04
N LEU A 240 13.16 -1.40 -11.95
CA LEU A 240 14.02 -0.68 -11.00
C LEU A 240 15.40 -1.34 -10.97
N CYS A 241 16.44 -0.55 -11.12
CA CYS A 241 17.80 -0.98 -10.82
C CYS A 241 18.60 0.18 -10.22
N ARG A 242 19.71 -0.18 -9.58
CA ARG A 242 20.73 0.79 -9.21
C ARG A 242 21.60 1.11 -10.42
N HIS A 243 22.34 2.20 -10.34
CA HIS A 243 23.53 2.41 -11.16
C HIS A 243 24.46 1.18 -11.12
N GLY A 244 25.30 1.01 -12.14
CA GLY A 244 26.42 0.08 -12.08
C GLY A 244 27.36 0.40 -10.93
N GLU A 245 28.10 -0.58 -10.43
CA GLU A 245 29.10 -0.39 -9.35
C GLU A 245 29.98 0.84 -9.63
N SER A 246 30.09 1.73 -8.63
CA SER A 246 30.92 2.95 -8.72
C SER A 246 32.26 2.79 -8.00
N ASP A 247 33.18 3.72 -8.23
CA ASP A 247 34.48 3.73 -7.54
C ASP A 247 34.31 3.88 -6.02
N LEU A 248 33.37 4.72 -5.55
CA LEU A 248 33.08 4.83 -4.11
C LEU A 248 32.47 3.54 -3.53
N ASN A 249 31.74 2.73 -4.32
CA ASN A 249 31.27 1.44 -3.85
C ASN A 249 32.44 0.49 -3.56
N LEU A 250 33.46 0.46 -4.43
CA LEU A 250 34.66 -0.35 -4.22
C LEU A 250 35.41 0.05 -2.95
N LEU A 251 35.39 1.35 -2.61
CA LEU A 251 36.02 1.90 -1.41
C LEU A 251 35.14 1.79 -0.15
N GLY A 252 33.90 1.29 -0.26
CA GLY A 252 32.96 1.24 0.86
C GLY A 252 32.46 2.61 1.34
N ARG A 253 32.63 3.66 0.53
CA ARG A 253 32.25 5.05 0.85
C ARG A 253 30.80 5.34 0.43
N ILE A 254 30.06 6.07 1.25
CA ILE A 254 28.68 6.48 0.99
C ILE A 254 28.63 7.84 0.27
N GLY A 255 27.52 8.15 -0.41
CA GLY A 255 27.31 9.45 -1.04
C GLY A 255 28.22 9.72 -2.25
N GLY A 256 28.63 10.97 -2.42
CA GLY A 256 29.51 11.50 -3.46
C GLY A 256 28.95 11.40 -4.88
N ASP A 257 29.77 11.78 -5.86
CA ASP A 257 29.41 11.74 -7.30
C ASP A 257 30.47 11.03 -8.17
N SER A 258 31.04 9.94 -7.64
CA SER A 258 31.95 9.09 -8.42
C SER A 258 31.31 8.46 -9.66
N GLY A 259 32.15 8.16 -10.64
CA GLY A 259 31.76 7.44 -11.85
C GLY A 259 31.68 5.92 -11.66
N LEU A 260 31.35 5.22 -12.75
CA LEU A 260 31.31 3.77 -12.79
C LEU A 260 32.71 3.13 -12.72
N SER A 261 32.82 2.05 -11.96
CA SER A 261 33.97 1.16 -11.98
C SER A 261 34.04 0.38 -13.31
N SER A 262 35.11 -0.38 -13.53
CA SER A 262 35.21 -1.28 -14.69
C SER A 262 34.08 -2.32 -14.74
N ARG A 263 33.62 -2.82 -13.57
CA ARG A 263 32.47 -3.73 -13.48
C ARG A 263 31.15 -2.98 -13.66
N GLY A 264 31.04 -1.75 -13.16
CA GLY A 264 29.87 -0.89 -13.41
C GLY A 264 29.63 -0.65 -14.91
N ASN A 265 30.69 -0.40 -15.67
CA ASN A 265 30.60 -0.27 -17.14
C ASN A 265 30.14 -1.57 -17.83
N LYS A 266 30.62 -2.73 -17.36
CA LYS A 266 30.16 -4.05 -17.86
C LYS A 266 28.67 -4.26 -17.56
N PHE A 267 28.21 -3.89 -16.36
CA PHE A 267 26.79 -3.94 -16.02
C PHE A 267 25.95 -3.02 -16.90
N ALA A 268 26.39 -1.78 -17.15
CA ALA A 268 25.67 -0.84 -17.99
C ALA A 268 25.46 -1.39 -19.41
N ALA A 269 26.49 -2.01 -20.00
CA ALA A 269 26.38 -2.69 -21.28
C ALA A 269 25.43 -3.90 -21.23
N ALA A 270 25.49 -4.71 -20.17
CA ALA A 270 24.59 -5.85 -19.95
C ALA A 270 23.12 -5.42 -19.78
N LEU A 271 22.88 -4.33 -19.06
CA LEU A 271 21.57 -3.71 -18.89
C LEU A 271 21.01 -3.25 -20.23
N GLY A 272 21.81 -2.56 -21.05
CA GLY A 272 21.42 -2.17 -22.40
C GLY A 272 21.02 -3.37 -23.27
N LYS A 273 21.79 -4.46 -23.22
CA LYS A 273 21.46 -5.72 -23.92
C LYS A 273 20.16 -6.35 -23.41
N TYR A 274 19.98 -6.41 -22.08
CA TYR A 274 18.78 -6.97 -21.45
C TYR A 274 17.53 -6.17 -21.82
N ILE A 275 17.56 -4.85 -21.67
CA ILE A 275 16.40 -4.00 -21.96
C ILE A 275 15.99 -4.09 -23.45
N ARG A 276 16.96 -4.08 -24.37
CA ARG A 276 16.67 -4.27 -25.81
C ARG A 276 16.07 -5.65 -26.09
N SER A 277 16.49 -6.71 -25.39
CA SER A 277 15.94 -8.05 -25.62
C SER A 277 14.50 -8.23 -25.10
N GLN A 278 14.04 -7.34 -24.21
CA GLN A 278 12.65 -7.37 -23.73
C GLN A 278 11.65 -6.77 -24.74
N CYS A 279 12.11 -6.08 -25.79
CA CYS A 279 11.26 -5.45 -26.82
C CYS A 279 10.12 -4.60 -26.23
N ILE A 280 10.43 -3.78 -25.22
CA ILE A 280 9.43 -3.03 -24.45
C ILE A 280 8.96 -1.82 -25.28
N PRO A 281 7.65 -1.69 -25.58
CA PRO A 281 7.13 -0.53 -26.30
C PRO A 281 7.18 0.72 -25.41
N ASP A 282 7.51 1.86 -26.03
CA ASP A 282 7.48 3.20 -25.43
C ASP A 282 8.17 3.32 -24.06
N LEU A 283 9.26 2.56 -23.87
CA LEU A 283 10.03 2.56 -22.63
C LEU A 283 10.63 3.93 -22.36
N LYS A 284 10.27 4.52 -21.22
CA LYS A 284 10.94 5.70 -20.66
C LYS A 284 12.06 5.28 -19.72
N ILE A 285 13.17 6.01 -19.75
CA ILE A 285 14.28 5.81 -18.81
C ILE A 285 14.46 7.05 -17.95
N TRP A 286 14.50 6.86 -16.64
CA TRP A 286 14.78 7.92 -15.68
C TRP A 286 16.05 7.65 -14.92
N THR A 287 16.82 8.71 -14.71
CA THR A 287 18.05 8.69 -13.91
C THR A 287 18.00 9.75 -12.83
N SER A 288 18.89 9.65 -11.86
CA SER A 288 19.25 10.80 -11.04
C SER A 288 20.12 11.80 -11.82
N HIS A 289 20.53 12.89 -11.18
CA HIS A 289 21.52 13.83 -11.71
C HIS A 289 22.97 13.39 -11.44
N MET A 290 23.16 12.28 -10.72
CA MET A 290 24.49 11.77 -10.37
C MET A 290 25.12 10.98 -11.52
N LYS A 291 26.43 11.20 -11.73
CA LYS A 291 27.23 10.70 -12.85
C LYS A 291 27.05 9.21 -13.08
N ARG A 292 27.10 8.40 -12.02
CA ARG A 292 26.95 6.93 -12.08
C ARG A 292 25.63 6.45 -12.67
N THR A 293 24.50 7.12 -12.40
CA THR A 293 23.21 6.74 -13.01
C THR A 293 23.14 7.16 -14.48
N ILE A 294 23.71 8.32 -14.80
CA ILE A 294 23.76 8.87 -16.16
C ILE A 294 24.60 7.95 -17.06
N GLN A 295 25.82 7.63 -16.65
CA GLN A 295 26.71 6.71 -17.37
C GLN A 295 26.08 5.33 -17.58
N THR A 296 25.29 4.85 -16.60
CA THR A 296 24.58 3.57 -16.73
C THR A 296 23.50 3.65 -17.82
N ALA A 297 22.72 4.73 -17.86
CA ALA A 297 21.65 4.93 -18.85
C ALA A 297 22.20 5.20 -20.26
N GLU A 298 23.32 5.92 -20.38
CA GLU A 298 23.99 6.18 -21.67
C GLU A 298 24.33 4.88 -22.41
N ALA A 299 24.73 3.83 -21.70
CA ALA A 299 25.02 2.52 -22.28
C ALA A 299 23.77 1.77 -22.80
N VAL A 300 22.57 2.16 -22.35
CA VAL A 300 21.31 1.61 -22.88
C VAL A 300 21.04 2.12 -24.30
N GLY A 301 21.51 3.32 -24.62
CA GLY A 301 21.48 3.90 -25.97
C GLY A 301 20.11 4.42 -26.41
N VAL A 302 19.25 4.81 -25.47
CA VAL A 302 17.96 5.46 -25.73
C VAL A 302 17.84 6.75 -24.91
N PRO A 303 16.97 7.69 -25.29
CA PRO A 303 16.75 8.92 -24.52
C PRO A 303 16.37 8.63 -23.06
N TYR A 304 16.89 9.43 -22.15
CA TYR A 304 16.60 9.35 -20.72
C TYR A 304 16.33 10.73 -20.14
N GLU A 305 15.55 10.78 -19.06
CA GLU A 305 15.22 12.00 -18.33
C GLU A 305 15.92 12.00 -16.97
N GLN A 306 16.51 13.14 -16.60
CA GLN A 306 17.24 13.26 -15.35
C GLN A 306 16.37 13.96 -14.29
N TRP A 307 16.13 13.27 -13.18
CA TRP A 307 15.30 13.76 -12.08
C TRP A 307 16.18 14.01 -10.86
N LYS A 308 16.30 15.27 -10.43
CA LYS A 308 17.06 15.61 -9.20
C LYS A 308 16.48 14.91 -7.96
N ALA A 309 15.16 14.70 -7.95
CA ALA A 309 14.46 13.94 -6.92
C ALA A 309 14.91 12.47 -6.81
N LEU A 310 15.58 11.91 -7.82
CA LEU A 310 16.15 10.57 -7.80
C LEU A 310 17.60 10.51 -7.30
N ASN A 311 18.21 11.64 -6.89
CA ASN A 311 19.55 11.63 -6.26
C ASN A 311 19.55 10.75 -5.01
N GLU A 312 20.68 10.13 -4.69
CA GLU A 312 20.83 9.32 -3.46
C GLU A 312 20.50 10.16 -2.23
N ILE A 313 20.18 9.49 -1.11
CA ILE A 313 20.03 10.14 0.18
C ILE A 313 21.27 10.97 0.51
N ASP A 314 21.08 12.22 0.91
CA ASP A 314 22.15 13.12 1.31
C ASP A 314 22.64 12.75 2.72
N ALA A 315 23.89 12.29 2.83
CA ALA A 315 24.52 11.95 4.10
C ALA A 315 25.12 13.16 4.84
N GLY A 316 24.97 14.38 4.29
CA GLY A 316 25.39 15.64 4.90
C GLY A 316 26.88 15.63 5.24
N VAL A 317 27.22 15.82 6.52
CA VAL A 317 28.62 15.79 6.97
C VAL A 317 29.30 14.42 6.84
N CYS A 318 28.54 13.35 6.61
CA CYS A 318 29.03 11.98 6.43
C CYS A 318 29.20 11.58 4.95
N GLU A 319 29.01 12.50 4.01
CA GLU A 319 29.28 12.27 2.59
C GLU A 319 30.73 11.82 2.36
N GLU A 320 30.91 10.88 1.42
CA GLU A 320 32.19 10.29 1.03
C GLU A 320 32.94 9.52 2.14
N MET A 321 32.33 9.25 3.30
CA MET A 321 32.94 8.45 4.37
C MET A 321 32.59 6.96 4.27
N THR A 322 33.43 6.07 4.82
CA THR A 322 33.03 4.68 5.08
C THR A 322 32.19 4.58 6.36
N TYR A 323 31.49 3.46 6.56
CA TYR A 323 30.74 3.26 7.80
C TYR A 323 31.65 3.19 9.03
N GLU A 324 32.87 2.66 8.88
CA GLU A 324 33.89 2.60 9.93
C GLU A 324 34.37 4.01 10.31
N GLU A 325 34.65 4.86 9.32
CA GLU A 325 35.00 6.27 9.56
C GLU A 325 33.87 7.02 10.27
N ILE A 326 32.61 6.79 9.88
CA ILE A 326 31.45 7.41 10.56
C ILE A 326 31.35 6.91 12.00
N GLN A 327 31.58 5.62 12.26
CA GLN A 327 31.55 5.06 13.60
C GLN A 327 32.66 5.62 14.50
N GLU A 328 33.85 5.88 13.94
CA GLU A 328 34.99 6.44 14.66
C GLU A 328 34.81 7.95 14.94
N HIS A 329 34.42 8.72 13.92
CA HIS A 329 34.30 10.18 14.02
C HIS A 329 32.98 10.66 14.63
N TYR A 330 31.89 9.90 14.44
CA TYR A 330 30.54 10.24 14.90
C TYR A 330 29.84 9.03 15.55
N PRO A 331 30.38 8.47 16.66
CA PRO A 331 29.85 7.24 17.27
C PRO A 331 28.40 7.37 17.75
N GLU A 332 28.01 8.54 18.27
CA GLU A 332 26.64 8.82 18.71
C GLU A 332 25.66 8.82 17.52
N GLU A 333 26.01 9.49 16.43
CA GLU A 333 25.22 9.54 15.20
C GLU A 333 25.05 8.14 14.59
N PHE A 334 26.12 7.35 14.56
CA PHE A 334 26.09 5.97 14.10
C PHE A 334 25.10 5.12 14.90
N ALA A 335 25.12 5.24 16.23
CA ALA A 335 24.22 4.52 17.13
C ALA A 335 22.76 4.99 17.00
N LEU A 336 22.52 6.31 16.89
CA LEU A 336 21.18 6.88 16.70
C LEU A 336 20.55 6.40 15.39
N ARG A 337 21.35 6.35 14.32
CA ARG A 337 20.90 5.83 13.02
C ARG A 337 20.53 4.35 13.07
N ASP A 338 21.21 3.56 13.89
CA ASP A 338 20.91 2.14 14.06
C ASP A 338 19.63 1.90 14.85
N GLN A 339 19.30 2.79 15.78
CA GLN A 339 18.10 2.72 16.60
C GLN A 339 16.82 3.06 15.82
N ASP A 340 16.82 4.16 15.06
CA ASP A 340 15.70 4.56 14.18
C ASP A 340 16.20 5.00 12.81
N LYS A 341 16.58 4.03 11.98
CA LYS A 341 17.12 4.28 10.64
C LYS A 341 16.15 4.98 9.69
N TYR A 342 14.85 4.92 9.95
CA TYR A 342 13.86 5.58 9.08
C TYR A 342 13.80 7.08 9.36
N ARG A 343 13.70 7.47 10.64
CA ARG A 343 13.56 8.88 11.03
C ARG A 343 14.88 9.60 11.27
N TYR A 344 15.96 8.87 11.52
CA TYR A 344 17.27 9.46 11.68
C TYR A 344 17.63 10.30 10.46
N ARG A 345 17.94 11.58 10.70
CA ARG A 345 18.39 12.53 9.70
C ARG A 345 19.88 12.79 9.92
N TYR A 346 20.69 12.58 8.88
CA TYR A 346 22.10 12.94 8.93
C TYR A 346 22.28 14.44 9.23
N PRO A 347 23.31 14.84 9.99
CA PRO A 347 23.57 16.26 10.22
C PRO A 347 23.82 16.98 8.89
N LYS A 348 23.01 18.01 8.60
CA LYS A 348 22.97 18.73 7.31
C LYS A 348 22.65 17.84 6.09
N GLY A 349 22.03 16.69 6.30
CA GLY A 349 21.58 15.77 5.25
C GLY A 349 20.09 15.41 5.40
N GLU A 350 19.75 14.21 4.95
CA GLU A 350 18.37 13.69 4.86
C GLU A 350 18.15 12.46 5.76
N SER A 351 16.89 12.21 6.11
CA SER A 351 16.39 10.91 6.59
C SER A 351 15.71 10.13 5.45
N TYR A 352 15.34 8.86 5.70
CA TYR A 352 14.48 8.14 4.76
C TYR A 352 13.08 8.77 4.67
N GLU A 353 12.59 9.39 5.74
CA GLU A 353 11.34 10.15 5.76
C GLU A 353 11.41 11.38 4.84
N ASP A 354 12.51 12.14 4.86
CA ASP A 354 12.74 13.24 3.91
C ASP A 354 12.76 12.72 2.46
N LEU A 355 13.43 11.57 2.26
CA LEU A 355 13.53 10.95 0.95
C LEU A 355 12.17 10.49 0.40
N VAL A 356 11.30 9.95 1.25
CA VAL A 356 9.90 9.62 0.89
C VAL A 356 9.16 10.86 0.39
N HIS A 357 9.24 11.98 1.13
CA HIS A 357 8.60 13.23 0.70
C HIS A 357 9.19 13.76 -0.61
N ARG A 358 10.52 13.68 -0.79
CA ARG A 358 11.21 14.08 -2.02
C ARG A 358 10.82 13.21 -3.23
N LEU A 359 10.55 11.93 -3.02
CA LEU A 359 10.20 10.97 -4.07
C LEU A 359 8.71 10.95 -4.42
N GLU A 360 7.86 11.68 -3.69
CA GLU A 360 6.43 11.70 -3.98
C GLU A 360 6.12 12.08 -5.45
N PRO A 361 6.69 13.13 -6.05
CA PRO A 361 6.44 13.45 -7.46
C PRO A 361 6.86 12.33 -8.42
N VAL A 362 7.91 11.57 -8.08
CA VAL A 362 8.37 10.41 -8.86
C VAL A 362 7.33 9.30 -8.81
N ILE A 363 6.77 9.01 -7.62
CA ILE A 363 5.70 8.01 -7.46
C ILE A 363 4.46 8.42 -8.26
N MET A 364 4.07 9.70 -8.23
CA MET A 364 2.93 10.18 -9.01
C MET A 364 3.13 9.98 -10.51
N GLU A 365 4.33 10.29 -11.01
CA GLU A 365 4.63 10.08 -12.42
C GLU A 365 4.73 8.59 -12.78
N LEU A 366 5.28 7.71 -11.91
CA LEU A 366 5.24 6.25 -12.12
C LEU A 366 3.82 5.69 -12.10
N GLU A 367 2.92 6.31 -11.35
CA GLU A 367 1.51 5.93 -11.33
C GLU A 367 0.78 6.32 -12.62
N ARG A 368 1.27 7.36 -13.32
CA ARG A 368 0.73 7.91 -14.58
C ARG A 368 1.33 7.27 -15.85
N GLN A 369 2.57 6.83 -15.79
CA GLN A 369 3.29 6.25 -16.92
C GLN A 369 3.02 4.76 -17.08
N GLU A 370 3.22 4.26 -18.30
CA GLU A 370 3.21 2.83 -18.61
C GLU A 370 4.58 2.18 -18.31
N ASN A 371 5.41 1.97 -19.33
CA ASN A 371 6.67 1.26 -19.18
C ASN A 371 7.80 2.23 -18.80
N VAL A 372 8.38 2.05 -17.62
CA VAL A 372 9.46 2.92 -17.12
C VAL A 372 10.60 2.07 -16.56
N LEU A 373 11.84 2.41 -16.92
CA LEU A 373 13.05 1.97 -16.25
C LEU A 373 13.61 3.11 -15.39
N VAL A 374 13.76 2.88 -14.10
CA VAL A 374 14.38 3.83 -13.17
C VAL A 374 15.76 3.31 -12.77
N VAL A 375 16.80 4.04 -13.18
CA VAL A 375 18.20 3.80 -12.77
C VAL A 375 18.54 4.77 -11.64
N CYS A 376 18.59 4.26 -10.41
CA CYS A 376 18.71 5.08 -9.20
C CYS A 376 19.77 4.54 -8.24
N HIS A 377 19.55 4.68 -6.93
CA HIS A 377 20.52 4.40 -5.88
C HIS A 377 19.92 3.51 -4.78
N GLN A 378 20.71 3.15 -3.77
CA GLN A 378 20.27 2.16 -2.79
C GLN A 378 19.13 2.67 -1.91
N ALA A 379 19.24 3.87 -1.32
CA ALA A 379 18.17 4.37 -0.45
C ALA A 379 16.92 4.75 -1.26
N VAL A 380 17.11 5.38 -2.43
CA VAL A 380 16.03 5.72 -3.36
C VAL A 380 15.24 4.49 -3.80
N MET A 381 15.93 3.44 -4.26
CA MET A 381 15.29 2.21 -4.73
C MET A 381 14.50 1.52 -3.61
N ARG A 382 14.99 1.56 -2.36
CA ARG A 382 14.25 1.06 -1.20
C ARG A 382 12.94 1.80 -0.99
N CYS A 383 12.93 3.14 -1.06
CA CYS A 383 11.71 3.93 -0.92
C CYS A 383 10.69 3.61 -2.03
N LEU A 384 11.15 3.51 -3.28
CA LEU A 384 10.29 3.16 -4.41
C LEU A 384 9.71 1.75 -4.27
N LEU A 385 10.54 0.76 -3.88
CA LEU A 385 10.07 -0.61 -3.64
C LEU A 385 9.08 -0.67 -2.48
N ALA A 386 9.33 0.07 -1.40
CA ALA A 386 8.42 0.08 -0.26
C ALA A 386 7.02 0.57 -0.65
N TYR A 387 6.94 1.56 -1.55
CA TYR A 387 5.67 1.99 -2.12
C TYR A 387 4.98 0.86 -2.90
N PHE A 388 5.66 0.22 -3.86
CA PHE A 388 5.01 -0.79 -4.72
C PHE A 388 4.67 -2.09 -3.97
N LEU A 389 5.47 -2.43 -2.96
CA LEU A 389 5.35 -3.67 -2.18
C LEU A 389 4.63 -3.51 -0.84
N ASP A 390 4.09 -2.32 -0.57
CA ASP A 390 3.33 -2.01 0.65
C ASP A 390 4.14 -2.34 1.92
N LYS A 391 5.39 -1.85 1.97
CA LYS A 391 6.31 -2.08 3.08
C LYS A 391 6.26 -0.95 4.09
N SER A 392 6.32 -1.33 5.37
CA SER A 392 6.29 -0.40 6.49
C SER A 392 7.54 0.48 6.54
N ALA A 393 7.43 1.62 7.24
CA ALA A 393 8.55 2.50 7.53
C ALA A 393 9.72 1.78 8.23
N ASP A 394 9.41 0.77 9.05
CA ASP A 394 10.42 -0.03 9.77
C ASP A 394 11.17 -1.00 8.85
N GLU A 395 10.50 -1.58 7.84
CA GLU A 395 11.11 -2.48 6.87
C GLU A 395 11.88 -1.74 5.76
N LEU A 396 11.39 -0.56 5.36
CA LEU A 396 11.84 0.19 4.19
C LEU A 396 13.38 0.40 4.14
N PRO A 397 14.06 0.90 5.20
CA PRO A 397 15.51 1.12 5.18
C PRO A 397 16.38 -0.14 5.06
N TYR A 398 15.74 -1.32 5.13
CA TYR A 398 16.38 -2.63 5.12
C TYR A 398 15.96 -3.51 3.93
N LEU A 399 15.18 -2.98 2.98
CA LEU A 399 14.89 -3.72 1.75
C LEU A 399 16.19 -3.99 0.96
N LYS A 400 16.30 -5.21 0.43
CA LYS A 400 17.49 -5.65 -0.33
C LYS A 400 17.40 -5.17 -1.77
N CYS A 401 18.32 -4.28 -2.15
CA CYS A 401 18.46 -3.72 -3.49
C CYS A 401 19.91 -3.93 -3.96
N PRO A 402 20.30 -5.16 -4.33
CA PRO A 402 21.68 -5.46 -4.70
C PRO A 402 22.09 -4.71 -5.97
N LEU A 403 23.40 -4.46 -6.11
CA LEU A 403 23.96 -3.98 -7.37
C LEU A 403 23.73 -5.01 -8.49
N HIS A 404 23.76 -4.52 -9.72
CA HIS A 404 23.73 -5.32 -10.95
C HIS A 404 22.51 -6.24 -11.13
N THR A 405 21.42 -5.92 -10.45
CA THR A 405 20.17 -6.66 -10.47
C THR A 405 19.03 -5.75 -10.90
N VAL A 406 18.22 -6.21 -11.84
CA VAL A 406 16.99 -5.53 -12.28
C VAL A 406 15.81 -6.15 -11.55
N LEU A 407 15.00 -5.31 -10.90
CA LEU A 407 13.71 -5.72 -10.36
C LEU A 407 12.61 -5.30 -11.35
N LYS A 408 11.94 -6.30 -11.91
CA LYS A 408 10.79 -6.12 -12.78
C LYS A 408 9.53 -6.17 -11.91
N LEU A 409 8.80 -5.07 -11.89
CA LEU A 409 7.57 -4.86 -11.15
C LEU A 409 6.38 -4.88 -12.09
N THR A 410 5.44 -5.79 -11.85
CA THR A 410 4.17 -5.87 -12.58
C THR A 410 3.03 -5.57 -11.59
N PRO A 411 2.46 -4.35 -11.60
CA PRO A 411 1.31 -4.02 -10.77
C PRO A 411 0.13 -4.95 -11.07
N VAL A 412 -0.50 -5.48 -10.02
CA VAL A 412 -1.69 -6.34 -10.10
C VAL A 412 -2.78 -5.77 -9.19
N ALA A 413 -4.01 -6.26 -9.32
CA ALA A 413 -5.19 -5.68 -8.67
C ALA A 413 -5.06 -5.47 -7.14
N TYR A 414 -4.24 -6.28 -6.46
CA TYR A 414 -4.08 -6.24 -5.00
C TYR A 414 -2.63 -6.04 -4.54
N GLY A 415 -1.70 -5.68 -5.43
CA GLY A 415 -0.29 -5.55 -5.07
C GLY A 415 0.61 -5.40 -6.29
N CYS A 416 1.82 -5.96 -6.21
CA CYS A 416 2.78 -5.93 -7.29
C CYS A 416 3.58 -7.23 -7.31
N LYS A 417 3.68 -7.87 -8.48
CA LYS A 417 4.58 -9.01 -8.69
C LYS A 417 6.00 -8.49 -8.89
N VAL A 418 6.98 -9.14 -8.26
CA VAL A 418 8.41 -8.81 -8.39
C VAL A 418 9.13 -9.98 -9.00
N GLU A 419 9.89 -9.72 -10.06
CA GLU A 419 10.85 -10.67 -10.65
C GLU A 419 12.25 -10.05 -10.57
N SER A 420 13.20 -10.80 -10.01
CA SER A 420 14.59 -10.34 -9.86
C SER A 420 15.47 -10.96 -10.95
N VAL A 421 16.21 -10.13 -11.67
CA VAL A 421 17.06 -10.54 -12.78
C VAL A 421 18.48 -10.03 -12.55
N PHE A 422 19.36 -10.93 -12.12
CA PHE A 422 20.79 -10.65 -12.00
C PHE A 422 21.47 -10.73 -13.37
N LEU A 423 22.18 -9.67 -13.78
CA LEU A 423 22.74 -9.56 -15.14
C LEU A 423 24.13 -10.18 -15.31
N ASN A 424 24.51 -11.10 -14.41
CA ASN A 424 25.75 -11.87 -14.47
C ASN A 424 27.03 -11.00 -14.51
N VAL A 425 27.04 -9.90 -13.76
CA VAL A 425 28.21 -9.07 -13.53
C VAL A 425 28.38 -8.92 -12.03
N GLU A 426 29.51 -9.38 -11.50
CA GLU A 426 29.80 -9.28 -10.06
C GLU A 426 29.85 -7.83 -9.59
N ALA A 427 29.54 -7.62 -8.31
CA ALA A 427 29.65 -6.34 -7.63
C ALA A 427 29.93 -6.57 -6.13
N VAL A 428 30.47 -5.55 -5.47
CA VAL A 428 30.53 -5.51 -4.01
C VAL A 428 29.13 -5.51 -3.39
N ASN A 429 29.02 -6.01 -2.16
CA ASN A 429 27.79 -5.90 -1.37
C ASN A 429 27.79 -4.61 -0.55
N THR A 430 26.79 -3.75 -0.78
CA THR A 430 26.61 -2.50 -0.03
C THR A 430 25.46 -2.58 0.99
N HIS A 431 24.89 -3.77 1.19
CA HIS A 431 23.81 -3.98 2.15
C HIS A 431 24.38 -4.20 3.54
N ARG A 432 23.95 -3.35 4.49
CA ARG A 432 24.16 -3.54 5.92
C ARG A 432 22.85 -3.98 6.56
N ASP A 433 22.86 -5.17 7.15
CA ASP A 433 21.71 -5.75 7.84
C ASP A 433 21.31 -4.91 9.07
N ARG A 434 20.11 -5.16 9.58
CA ARG A 434 19.66 -4.54 10.83
C ARG A 434 20.55 -5.04 11.98
N PRO A 435 21.10 -4.15 12.82
CA PRO A 435 21.83 -4.57 14.01
C PRO A 435 20.95 -5.44 14.89
N VAL A 436 21.52 -6.51 15.43
CA VAL A 436 20.83 -7.35 16.41
C VAL A 436 20.95 -6.64 17.77
N CYS A 437 19.86 -6.06 18.28
CA CYS A 437 19.85 -5.59 19.66
C CYS A 437 19.81 -6.82 20.59
N GLU A 438 20.86 -7.06 21.36
CA GLU A 438 20.92 -8.15 22.36
C GLU A 438 19.99 -7.93 23.58
N HIS A 439 19.05 -6.99 23.53
CA HIS A 439 18.21 -6.60 24.67
C HIS A 439 16.76 -7.12 24.61
N THR A 440 16.58 -8.37 24.17
CA THR A 440 15.36 -9.13 24.45
C THR A 440 15.68 -10.60 24.63
N ARG A 441 16.20 -10.98 25.81
CA ARG A 441 16.14 -12.36 26.36
C ARG A 441 16.59 -12.40 27.83
N THR A 442 15.79 -11.81 28.71
CA THR A 442 15.66 -12.26 30.10
C THR A 442 14.21 -12.12 30.55
N ASP A 443 13.29 -12.77 29.83
CA ASP A 443 12.06 -13.24 30.47
C ASP A 443 12.34 -14.63 31.01
N THR A 444 12.84 -14.68 32.25
CA THR A 444 12.77 -15.89 33.08
C THR A 444 11.31 -16.14 33.43
N HIS A 445 10.55 -16.71 32.50
CA HIS A 445 9.28 -17.32 32.84
C HIS A 445 9.54 -18.65 33.53
N ARG A 446 9.35 -18.60 34.84
CA ARG A 446 9.20 -19.70 35.79
C ARG A 446 8.45 -20.89 35.17
N ASP A 447 9.12 -22.03 35.10
CA ASP A 447 8.46 -23.33 35.17
C ASP A 447 7.61 -23.39 36.44
N ARG A 448 6.29 -23.42 36.28
CA ARG A 448 5.38 -23.92 37.31
C ARG A 448 4.88 -25.30 36.87
N PRO A 449 5.01 -26.34 37.70
CA PRO A 449 4.53 -27.67 37.36
C PRO A 449 3.00 -27.68 37.34
N VAL A 450 2.44 -28.29 36.29
CA VAL A 450 1.02 -28.59 36.17
C VAL A 450 0.66 -29.66 37.21
N LEU A 451 -0.19 -29.29 38.17
CA LEU A 451 -0.84 -30.19 39.10
C LEU A 451 -1.79 -31.14 38.35
N GLY A 452 -1.73 -32.41 38.71
CA GLY A 452 -2.28 -33.53 37.97
C GLY A 452 -3.79 -33.65 37.95
N SER A 453 -4.27 -34.32 36.91
CA SER A 453 -5.56 -34.98 36.85
C SER A 453 -5.39 -36.49 37.10
N PRO A 454 -6.36 -37.18 37.75
CA PRO A 454 -6.13 -38.46 38.42
C PRO A 454 -6.11 -39.64 37.46
N VAL A 455 -5.16 -40.55 37.69
CA VAL A 455 -5.06 -41.87 37.04
C VAL A 455 -6.11 -42.80 37.63
N PHE A 456 -7.07 -43.25 36.81
CA PHE A 456 -7.85 -44.45 37.10
C PHE A 456 -7.10 -45.66 36.56
N TRP A 457 -6.66 -46.52 37.47
CA TRP A 457 -6.15 -47.86 37.18
C TRP A 457 -7.34 -48.82 37.03
N SER A 458 -7.44 -49.53 35.90
CA SER A 458 -8.15 -50.81 35.85
C SER A 458 -7.18 -51.89 35.40
N ALA A 459 -6.98 -52.86 36.27
CA ALA A 459 -6.21 -54.08 36.05
C ALA A 459 -6.87 -54.96 34.98
N ALA A 460 -6.05 -55.73 34.25
CA ALA A 460 -6.15 -57.19 34.15
C ALA A 460 -5.13 -57.74 33.12
N THR A 461 -4.29 -58.68 33.59
CA THR A 461 -3.92 -59.98 32.98
C THR A 461 -3.62 -60.06 31.47
N SER A 462 -2.65 -60.81 30.95
CA SER A 462 -1.69 -61.81 31.44
C SER A 462 -1.02 -62.42 30.18
N THR A 463 0.20 -62.97 30.33
CA THR A 463 0.79 -64.07 29.53
C THR A 463 1.10 -63.76 28.05
N THR A 464 2.22 -64.15 27.44
CA THR A 464 3.05 -65.36 27.64
C THR A 464 4.41 -65.16 26.94
N LEU A 465 5.46 -65.64 27.62
CA LEU A 465 6.79 -66.13 27.17
C LEU A 465 7.66 -65.30 26.23
#